data_AF-A0A353TGJ8-F1
#
_entry.id   AF-A0A353TGJ8-F1
#
_cell.length_a   1.000
_cell.length_b   1.000
_cell.length_c   1.000
_cell.angle_alpha   90.00
_cell.angle_beta   90.00
_cell.angle_gamma   90.00
#
_symmetry.space_group_name_H-M   'P 1'
#
loop_
_entity.id
_entity.type
_entity.pdbx_description
1 polymer ?
#
loop_
_entity_poly.entity_id
_entity_poly.type
_entity_poly.pdbx_seq_one_letter_code
_entity_poly.pdbx_strand_id
1 'polypeptide(L)'
;MSYLKFDKDLMINLEYSLYRNILRTNRKGAYQNTSISGCNTSKYQGLLVMPVPFLDDDNHLILSSIDETVIQHGAQFNLGIHKYNDDNYSPKGHKYIREYNIDSVPKTIYRVGGVILSKEIMFSSKENRLMIRYKLMDAHSPTTMRFKPCMAFRNISQLTRQNDQVDRSYREVENGIST
;
A
#
# COMPACT_ATOMS: atom_id res chain seq x y z
N MET A 1 -16.61 -0.36 -18.39
CA MET A 1 -17.31 -1.04 -17.27
C MET A 1 -16.23 -1.74 -16.46
N SER A 2 -16.17 -1.54 -15.13
CA SER A 2 -15.20 -2.26 -14.31
C SER A 2 -15.57 -3.74 -14.25
N TYR A 3 -14.61 -4.63 -14.48
CA TYR A 3 -14.81 -6.07 -14.42
C TYR A 3 -15.09 -6.55 -12.98
N LEU A 4 -14.51 -5.88 -11.97
CA LEU A 4 -14.71 -6.18 -10.56
C LEU A 4 -14.85 -4.88 -9.76
N LYS A 5 -15.86 -4.81 -8.88
CA LYS A 5 -16.10 -3.65 -8.02
C LYS A 5 -16.63 -4.08 -6.65
N PHE A 6 -16.11 -3.45 -5.60
CA PHE A 6 -16.57 -3.58 -4.22
C PHE A 6 -16.87 -2.18 -3.66
N ASP A 7 -18.09 -2.02 -3.17
CA ASP A 7 -18.54 -0.76 -2.57
C ASP A 7 -18.11 -0.65 -1.10
N LYS A 8 -18.33 0.54 -0.55
CA LYS A 8 -17.96 0.92 0.82
C LYS A 8 -18.33 -0.13 1.87
N ASP A 9 -19.54 -0.68 1.83
CA ASP A 9 -20.02 -1.60 2.87
C ASP A 9 -19.18 -2.90 2.92
N LEU A 10 -18.76 -3.39 1.75
CA LEU A 10 -17.86 -4.54 1.63
C LEU A 10 -16.42 -4.19 2.03
N MET A 11 -15.97 -2.97 1.73
CA MET A 11 -14.62 -2.52 2.04
C MET A 11 -14.40 -2.23 3.53
N ILE A 12 -15.44 -1.77 4.23
CA ILE A 12 -15.37 -1.52 5.68
C ILE A 12 -15.46 -2.82 6.49
N ASN A 13 -16.12 -3.85 5.94
CA ASN A 13 -16.15 -5.17 6.56
C ASN A 13 -14.77 -5.86 6.42
N LEU A 14 -14.01 -5.92 7.50
CA LEU A 14 -12.69 -6.56 7.52
C LEU A 14 -12.76 -8.09 7.38
N GLU A 15 -13.82 -8.74 7.86
CA GLU A 15 -14.03 -10.18 7.63
C GLU A 15 -14.25 -10.47 6.14
N TYR A 16 -14.75 -9.51 5.38
CA TYR A 16 -14.89 -9.64 3.94
C TYR A 16 -13.62 -9.24 3.17
N SER A 17 -13.05 -8.08 3.50
CA SER A 17 -11.99 -7.46 2.70
C SER A 17 -10.60 -8.02 2.96
N LEU A 18 -10.29 -8.53 4.16
CA LEU A 18 -8.96 -9.05 4.49
C LEU A 18 -8.62 -10.36 3.75
N TYR A 19 -9.63 -11.20 3.48
CA TYR A 19 -9.42 -12.52 2.87
C TYR A 19 -9.53 -12.51 1.35
N ARG A 20 -9.65 -11.33 0.74
CA ARG A 20 -9.61 -11.15 -0.72
C ARG A 20 -8.31 -10.47 -1.08
N ASN A 21 -7.41 -11.24 -1.69
CA ASN A 21 -6.09 -10.77 -2.03
C ASN A 21 -5.94 -10.50 -3.52
N ILE A 22 -5.11 -9.52 -3.83
CA ILE A 22 -4.61 -9.26 -5.19
C ILE A 22 -3.21 -9.82 -5.27
N LEU A 23 -3.01 -10.77 -6.18
CA LEU A 23 -1.70 -11.27 -6.53
C LEU A 23 -1.37 -10.81 -7.96
N ARG A 24 -0.28 -10.07 -8.12
CA ARG A 24 0.29 -9.75 -9.43
C ARG A 24 1.75 -10.15 -9.45
N THR A 25 2.16 -10.90 -10.47
CA THR A 25 3.52 -11.43 -10.63
C THR A 25 4.18 -10.87 -11.88
N ASN A 26 5.50 -11.04 -12.00
CA ASN A 26 6.24 -10.79 -13.23
C ASN A 26 7.02 -12.02 -13.70
N ARG A 27 7.71 -11.90 -14.83
CA ARG A 27 8.51 -12.99 -15.42
C ARG A 27 9.86 -13.22 -14.73
N LYS A 28 10.16 -12.48 -13.66
CA LYS A 28 11.42 -12.53 -12.89
C LYS A 28 11.22 -13.09 -11.48
N GLY A 29 10.05 -13.66 -11.17
CA GLY A 29 9.75 -14.24 -9.86
C GLY A 29 9.35 -13.22 -8.78
N ALA A 30 9.22 -11.94 -9.13
CA ALA A 30 8.73 -10.90 -8.23
C ALA A 30 7.20 -10.78 -8.26
N TYR A 31 6.63 -10.30 -7.16
CA TYR A 31 5.19 -10.12 -7.05
C TYR A 31 4.77 -9.02 -6.06
N GLN A 32 3.52 -8.61 -6.20
CA GLN A 32 2.74 -7.84 -5.23
C GLN A 32 1.61 -8.74 -4.73
N ASN A 33 1.45 -8.83 -3.40
CA ASN A 33 0.36 -9.55 -2.76
C ASN A 33 -0.15 -8.78 -1.53
N THR A 34 -1.40 -8.33 -1.54
CA THR A 34 -2.05 -7.68 -0.38
C THR A 34 -3.56 -7.86 -0.46
N SER A 35 -4.25 -7.70 0.67
CA SER A 35 -5.72 -7.65 0.67
C SER A 35 -6.24 -6.47 -0.15
N ILE A 36 -7.50 -6.54 -0.59
CA ILE A 36 -8.18 -5.43 -1.28
C ILE A 36 -8.30 -4.18 -0.38
N SER A 37 -8.24 -4.33 0.94
CA SER A 37 -8.17 -3.22 1.91
C SER A 37 -6.76 -2.68 2.14
N GLY A 38 -5.72 -3.32 1.57
CA GLY A 38 -4.32 -2.93 1.72
C GLY A 38 -3.66 -3.40 3.00
N CYS A 39 -4.27 -4.34 3.72
CA CYS A 39 -3.76 -4.89 4.99
C CYS A 39 -3.05 -6.22 4.75
N ASN A 40 -1.82 -6.34 5.23
CA ASN A 40 -1.07 -7.59 5.22
C ASN A 40 -1.41 -8.42 6.48
N THR A 41 -1.86 -9.66 6.30
CA THR A 41 -2.21 -10.62 7.37
C THR A 41 -1.26 -11.82 7.43
N SER A 42 -0.31 -11.93 6.49
CA SER A 42 0.70 -12.98 6.44
C SER A 42 2.07 -12.42 6.07
N LYS A 43 3.14 -13.12 6.49
CA LYS A 43 4.53 -12.76 6.16
C LYS A 43 4.85 -12.80 4.66
N TYR A 44 4.01 -13.45 3.85
CA TYR A 44 4.16 -13.53 2.39
C TYR A 44 3.52 -12.35 1.64
N GLN A 45 2.87 -11.43 2.35
CA GLN A 45 2.19 -10.29 1.76
C GLN A 45 3.05 -9.03 1.82
N GLY A 46 2.96 -8.25 0.75
CA GLY A 46 3.56 -6.94 0.60
C GLY A 46 3.43 -6.39 -0.81
N LEU A 47 3.84 -5.14 -0.97
CA LEU A 47 3.77 -4.42 -2.24
C LEU A 47 4.87 -4.81 -3.24
N LEU A 48 6.07 -5.14 -2.74
CA LEU A 48 7.17 -5.61 -3.58
C LEU A 48 7.93 -6.74 -2.89
N VAL A 49 7.66 -7.96 -3.36
CA VAL A 49 8.45 -9.16 -3.07
C VAL A 49 9.24 -9.50 -4.33
N MET A 50 10.54 -9.77 -4.20
CA MET A 50 11.38 -10.09 -5.36
C MET A 50 12.60 -10.94 -4.96
N PRO A 51 13.19 -11.69 -5.90
CA PRO A 51 14.48 -12.33 -5.66
C PRO A 51 15.58 -11.28 -5.58
N VAL A 52 16.58 -11.54 -4.75
CA VAL A 52 17.75 -10.68 -4.56
C VAL A 52 19.00 -11.56 -4.70
N PRO A 53 19.45 -11.84 -5.94
CA PRO A 53 20.42 -12.90 -6.22
C PRO A 53 21.78 -12.77 -5.52
N PHE A 54 22.13 -11.57 -5.03
CA PHE A 54 23.37 -11.35 -4.28
C PHE A 54 23.25 -11.65 -2.78
N LEU A 55 22.04 -11.88 -2.26
CA LEU A 55 21.80 -12.24 -0.86
C LEU A 55 21.69 -13.76 -0.71
N ASP A 56 20.68 -14.35 -1.36
CA ASP A 56 20.40 -15.79 -1.34
C ASP A 56 19.44 -16.17 -2.50
N ASP A 57 19.02 -17.44 -2.52
CA ASP A 57 18.08 -17.99 -3.51
C ASP A 57 16.59 -17.72 -3.19
N ASP A 58 16.30 -17.09 -2.05
CA ASP A 58 14.95 -16.84 -1.58
C ASP A 58 14.41 -15.47 -2.05
N ASN A 59 13.07 -15.41 -2.10
CA ASN A 59 12.38 -14.15 -2.27
C ASN A 59 12.47 -13.29 -1.00
N HIS A 60 12.67 -12.00 -1.21
CA HIS A 60 12.73 -11.01 -0.16
C HIS A 60 11.56 -10.03 -0.24
N LEU A 61 10.97 -9.73 0.91
CA LEU A 61 10.02 -8.63 1.02
C LEU A 61 10.80 -7.32 1.15
N ILE A 62 10.69 -6.46 0.13
CA ILE A 62 11.38 -5.17 0.09
C ILE A 62 10.47 -4.07 0.64
N LEU A 63 9.26 -3.94 0.08
CA LEU A 63 8.27 -2.95 0.47
C LEU A 63 7.01 -3.65 0.98
N SER A 64 6.71 -3.52 2.28
CA SER A 64 5.52 -4.13 2.88
C SER A 64 4.25 -3.35 2.54
N SER A 65 4.25 -2.05 2.76
CA SER A 65 3.15 -1.13 2.49
C SER A 65 3.68 0.28 2.24
N ILE A 66 2.80 1.19 1.86
CA ILE A 66 3.04 2.63 1.98
C ILE A 66 1.89 3.17 2.81
N ASP A 67 2.25 3.88 3.88
CA ASP A 67 1.28 4.55 4.73
C ASP A 67 1.09 5.97 4.21
N GLU A 68 -0.06 6.20 3.58
CA GLU A 68 -0.44 7.53 3.12
C GLU A 68 -1.20 8.31 4.19
N THR A 69 -0.90 9.60 4.27
CA THR A 69 -1.66 10.55 5.08
C THR A 69 -2.13 11.70 4.20
N VAL A 70 -3.43 11.96 4.21
CA VAL A 70 -4.02 13.18 3.63
C VAL A 70 -4.04 14.24 4.72
N ILE A 71 -3.51 15.43 4.44
CA ILE A 71 -3.44 16.54 5.40
C ILE A 71 -4.14 17.77 4.82
N GLN A 72 -5.16 18.26 5.53
CA GLN A 72 -5.89 19.50 5.22
C GLN A 72 -6.12 20.28 6.51
N HIS A 73 -5.89 21.60 6.50
CA HIS A 73 -6.07 22.47 7.68
C HIS A 73 -5.38 21.96 8.96
N GLY A 74 -4.23 21.30 8.82
CA GLY A 74 -3.50 20.68 9.94
C GLY A 74 -4.06 19.33 10.43
N ALA A 75 -5.27 18.94 10.02
CA ALA A 75 -5.83 17.63 10.34
C ALA A 75 -5.20 16.53 9.48
N GLN A 76 -4.84 15.41 10.11
CA GLN A 76 -4.19 14.28 9.45
C GLN A 76 -5.14 13.08 9.35
N PHE A 77 -5.28 12.55 8.15
CA PHE A 77 -6.10 11.38 7.87
C PHE A 77 -5.24 10.25 7.32
N ASN A 78 -4.97 9.23 8.14
CA ASN A 78 -4.17 8.08 7.77
C ASN A 78 -5.01 7.07 6.96
N LEU A 79 -4.57 6.78 5.74
CA LEU A 79 -5.24 5.86 4.82
C LEU A 79 -4.75 4.41 4.94
N GLY A 80 -3.62 4.20 5.62
CA GLY A 80 -3.08 2.86 5.88
C GLY A 80 -3.94 2.00 6.81
N ILE A 81 -3.65 0.71 6.83
CA ILE A 81 -4.19 -0.26 7.78
C ILE A 81 -3.15 -1.35 8.04
N HIS A 82 -2.91 -1.62 9.32
CA HIS A 82 -2.08 -2.74 9.76
C HIS A 82 -2.83 -3.57 10.79
N LYS A 83 -2.62 -4.89 10.75
CA LYS A 83 -3.09 -5.81 11.78
C LYS A 83 -1.98 -6.00 12.82
N TYR A 84 -2.31 -5.76 14.07
CA TYR A 84 -1.50 -6.08 15.24
C TYR A 84 -2.15 -7.25 16.01
N ASN A 85 -1.53 -7.62 17.13
CA ASN A 85 -2.05 -8.66 18.02
C ASN A 85 -3.47 -8.31 18.50
N ASP A 86 -4.22 -9.34 18.92
CA ASP A 86 -5.55 -9.23 19.52
C ASP A 86 -6.58 -8.52 18.62
N ASP A 87 -6.51 -8.78 17.31
CA ASP A 87 -7.36 -8.15 16.27
C ASP A 87 -7.39 -6.61 16.34
N ASN A 88 -6.27 -6.02 16.78
CA ASN A 88 -6.11 -4.58 16.79
C ASN A 88 -5.68 -4.09 15.39
N TYR A 89 -6.45 -3.16 14.83
CA TYR A 89 -6.15 -2.54 13.54
C TYR A 89 -5.84 -1.06 13.70
N SER A 90 -4.64 -0.66 13.26
CA SER A 90 -4.20 0.74 13.31
C SER A 90 -3.23 1.04 12.16
N PRO A 91 -3.33 2.20 11.48
CA PRO A 91 -4.49 3.08 11.49
C PRO A 91 -5.72 2.40 10.89
N LYS A 92 -6.90 3.02 11.00
CA LYS A 92 -8.17 2.46 10.50
C LYS A 92 -8.55 3.02 9.13
N GLY A 93 -7.58 3.15 8.23
CA GLY A 93 -7.75 3.80 6.94
C GLY A 93 -8.75 3.11 5.99
N HIS A 94 -9.00 1.81 6.17
CA HIS A 94 -10.06 1.07 5.47
C HIS A 94 -11.44 1.72 5.59
N LYS A 95 -11.72 2.44 6.68
CA LYS A 95 -12.98 3.17 6.89
C LYS A 95 -13.20 4.31 5.88
N TYR A 96 -12.12 4.79 5.27
CA TYR A 96 -12.15 5.83 4.25
C TYR A 96 -12.30 5.30 2.83
N ILE A 97 -12.20 3.98 2.62
CA ILE A 97 -12.35 3.38 1.31
C ILE A 97 -13.83 3.46 0.92
N ARG A 98 -14.10 4.24 -0.12
CA ARG A 98 -15.42 4.38 -0.73
C ARG A 98 -15.67 3.24 -1.73
N GLU A 99 -14.65 2.88 -2.48
CA GLU A 99 -14.76 1.90 -3.56
C GLU A 99 -13.40 1.26 -3.83
N TYR A 100 -13.41 -0.04 -4.12
CA TYR A 100 -12.30 -0.73 -4.74
C TYR A 100 -12.78 -1.31 -6.07
N ASN A 101 -12.07 -1.05 -7.16
CA ASN A 101 -12.42 -1.59 -8.46
C ASN A 101 -11.19 -2.04 -9.25
N ILE A 102 -11.42 -2.95 -10.20
CA ILE A 102 -10.44 -3.39 -11.17
C ILE A 102 -11.09 -3.29 -12.55
N ASP A 103 -10.62 -2.33 -13.32
CA ASP A 103 -10.86 -2.27 -14.76
C ASP A 103 -9.63 -2.85 -15.48
N SER A 104 -8.56 -2.07 -15.57
CA SER A 104 -7.23 -2.54 -16.04
C SER A 104 -6.24 -2.76 -14.88
N VAL A 105 -6.23 -1.84 -13.91
CA VAL A 105 -5.37 -1.86 -12.73
C VAL A 105 -6.20 -1.77 -11.44
N PRO A 106 -5.76 -2.40 -10.33
CA PRO A 106 -6.29 -2.20 -9.00
C PRO A 106 -6.42 -0.71 -8.67
N LYS A 107 -7.62 -0.27 -8.36
CA LYS A 107 -7.93 1.12 -7.99
C LYS A 107 -8.70 1.13 -6.68
N THR A 108 -8.19 1.91 -5.72
CA THR A 108 -8.88 2.22 -4.48
C THR A 108 -9.26 3.69 -4.49
N ILE A 109 -10.52 4.01 -4.22
CA ILE A 109 -11.03 5.38 -4.08
C ILE A 109 -11.29 5.63 -2.60
N TYR A 110 -10.61 6.63 -2.05
CA TYR A 110 -10.79 7.11 -0.70
C TYR A 110 -11.66 8.36 -0.69
N ARG A 111 -12.48 8.52 0.35
CA ARG A 111 -13.16 9.77 0.66
C ARG A 111 -12.88 10.16 2.10
N VAL A 112 -12.21 11.30 2.30
CA VAL A 112 -11.93 11.84 3.64
C VAL A 112 -12.15 13.33 3.68
N GLY A 113 -13.02 13.79 4.58
CA GLY A 113 -13.45 15.19 4.61
C GLY A 113 -13.98 15.62 3.23
N GLY A 114 -13.42 16.70 2.70
CA GLY A 114 -13.69 17.21 1.35
C GLY A 114 -12.78 16.64 0.24
N VAL A 115 -12.00 15.58 0.50
CA VAL A 115 -11.05 14.98 -0.45
C VAL A 115 -11.60 13.68 -1.03
N ILE A 116 -11.50 13.54 -2.34
CA ILE A 116 -11.60 12.26 -3.04
C ILE A 116 -10.24 11.96 -3.68
N LEU A 117 -9.62 10.86 -3.27
CA LEU A 117 -8.32 10.43 -3.74
C LEU A 117 -8.43 9.05 -4.36
N SER A 118 -7.92 8.84 -5.58
CA SER A 118 -7.70 7.49 -6.10
C SER A 118 -6.25 7.07 -5.99
N LYS A 119 -6.02 5.83 -5.58
CA LYS A 119 -4.75 5.12 -5.57
C LYS A 119 -4.83 3.96 -6.55
N GLU A 120 -3.91 3.90 -7.50
CA GLU A 120 -3.77 2.78 -8.44
C GLU A 120 -2.41 2.15 -8.29
N ILE A 121 -2.37 0.81 -8.28
CA ILE A 121 -1.13 0.04 -8.14
C ILE A 121 -0.92 -0.78 -9.42
N MET A 122 0.24 -0.63 -10.05
CA MET A 122 0.65 -1.36 -11.23
C MET A 122 1.98 -2.07 -11.00
N PHE A 123 2.04 -3.33 -11.39
CA PHE A 123 3.25 -4.15 -11.31
C PHE A 123 3.79 -4.39 -12.72
N SER A 124 5.08 -4.12 -12.94
CA SER A 124 5.71 -4.33 -14.26
C SER A 124 5.86 -5.82 -14.55
N SER A 125 5.51 -6.26 -15.76
CA SER A 125 5.72 -7.65 -16.20
C SER A 125 7.17 -7.96 -16.61
N LYS A 126 7.99 -6.92 -16.86
CA LYS A 126 9.36 -7.03 -17.38
C LYS A 126 10.45 -6.77 -16.34
N GLU A 127 10.13 -6.04 -15.28
CA GLU A 127 11.07 -5.60 -14.26
C GLU A 127 10.50 -5.81 -12.86
N ASN A 128 11.37 -5.90 -11.86
CA ASN A 128 10.98 -5.93 -10.44
C ASN A 128 10.64 -4.49 -10.00
N ARG A 129 9.57 -3.95 -10.58
CA ARG A 129 9.16 -2.55 -10.44
C ARG A 129 7.68 -2.45 -10.15
N LEU A 130 7.39 -1.77 -9.05
CA LEU A 130 6.05 -1.33 -8.69
C LEU A 130 5.88 0.16 -9.03
N MET A 131 4.72 0.51 -9.56
CA MET A 131 4.32 1.89 -9.81
C MET A 131 3.00 2.15 -9.07
N ILE A 132 2.93 3.28 -8.38
CA ILE A 132 1.74 3.69 -7.66
C ILE A 132 1.37 5.09 -8.14
N ARG A 133 0.13 5.22 -8.63
CA ARG A 133 -0.43 6.49 -9.09
C ARG A 133 -1.45 6.99 -8.08
N TYR A 134 -1.21 8.19 -7.58
CA TYR A 134 -2.19 8.93 -6.80
C TYR A 134 -2.81 10.00 -7.68
N LYS A 135 -4.13 10.14 -7.62
CA LYS A 135 -4.85 11.22 -8.28
C LYS A 135 -5.79 11.86 -7.28
N LEU A 136 -5.58 13.14 -7.00
CA LEU A 136 -6.55 13.98 -6.30
C LEU A 136 -7.71 14.21 -7.26
N MET A 137 -8.81 13.48 -7.07
CA MET A 137 -9.98 13.54 -7.94
C MET A 137 -10.84 14.76 -7.63
N ASP A 138 -10.92 15.12 -6.35
CA ASP A 138 -11.69 16.26 -5.86
C ASP A 138 -11.09 16.72 -4.52
N ALA A 139 -11.07 18.03 -4.28
CA ALA A 139 -10.61 18.64 -3.05
C ALA A 139 -11.14 20.07 -2.91
N HIS A 140 -11.71 20.39 -1.76
CA HIS A 140 -12.20 21.75 -1.48
C HIS A 140 -11.14 22.67 -0.86
N SER A 141 -9.91 22.19 -0.65
CA SER A 141 -8.84 22.93 0.02
C SER A 141 -7.45 22.43 -0.39
N PRO A 142 -6.38 23.24 -0.22
CA PRO A 142 -5.01 22.79 -0.41
C PRO A 142 -4.76 21.50 0.39
N THR A 143 -4.24 20.49 -0.29
CA THR A 143 -4.13 19.14 0.23
C THR A 143 -2.67 18.70 0.18
N THR A 144 -2.09 18.42 1.33
CA THR A 144 -0.74 17.83 1.41
C THR A 144 -0.85 16.32 1.51
N MET A 145 -0.13 15.62 0.64
CA MET A 145 0.03 14.17 0.72
C MET A 145 1.36 13.86 1.40
N ARG A 146 1.32 13.04 2.44
CA ARG A 146 2.52 12.50 3.07
C ARG A 146 2.58 10.99 2.83
N PHE A 147 3.74 10.50 2.42
CA PHE A 147 3.98 9.10 2.15
C PHE A 147 5.03 8.58 3.14
N LYS A 148 4.74 7.44 3.78
CA LYS A 148 5.69 6.74 4.65
C LYS A 148 5.84 5.29 4.16
N PRO A 149 6.87 4.98 3.36
CA PRO A 149 7.14 3.61 2.94
C PRO A 149 7.48 2.72 4.13
N CYS A 150 6.81 1.58 4.26
CA CYS A 150 7.13 0.56 5.25
C CYS A 150 8.09 -0.46 4.61
N MET A 151 9.39 -0.18 4.74
CA MET A 151 10.47 -1.01 4.21
C MET A 151 10.69 -2.22 5.11
N ALA A 152 10.71 -3.42 4.53
CA ALA A 152 10.83 -4.66 5.32
C ALA A 152 12.23 -5.29 5.24
N PHE A 153 12.86 -5.26 4.06
CA PHE A 153 14.20 -5.85 3.78
C PHE A 153 14.46 -7.16 4.52
N ARG A 154 13.58 -8.13 4.34
CA ARG A 154 13.69 -9.45 4.99
C ARG A 154 13.44 -10.57 4.02
N ASN A 155 14.05 -11.72 4.29
CA ASN A 155 13.66 -12.98 3.68
C ASN A 155 12.16 -13.22 3.94
N ILE A 156 11.43 -13.66 2.93
CA ILE A 156 9.98 -13.75 3.02
C ILE A 156 9.48 -14.80 4.03
N SER A 157 10.27 -15.83 4.26
CA SER A 157 9.98 -16.91 5.20
C SER A 157 10.29 -16.53 6.64
N GLN A 158 10.95 -15.39 6.87
CA GLN A 158 11.30 -14.90 8.21
C GLN A 158 10.43 -13.71 8.61
N LEU A 159 10.30 -13.47 9.91
CA LEU A 159 9.75 -12.22 10.45
C LEU A 159 10.90 -11.26 10.77
N THR A 160 10.59 -9.97 10.81
CA THR A 160 11.53 -8.94 11.28
C THR A 160 10.82 -8.00 12.25
N ARG A 161 11.59 -7.14 12.90
CA ARG A 161 11.10 -6.06 13.76
C ARG A 161 11.79 -4.76 13.36
N GLN A 162 11.19 -3.65 13.78
CA GLN A 162 11.81 -2.34 13.63
C GLN A 162 13.24 -2.37 14.19
N ASN A 163 14.16 -1.80 13.42
CA ASN A 163 15.58 -1.68 13.74
C ASN A 163 16.16 -0.45 13.02
N ASP A 164 17.40 -0.12 13.34
CA ASP A 164 18.10 1.06 12.82
C ASP A 164 19.15 0.72 11.75
N GLN A 165 19.03 -0.43 11.09
CA GLN A 165 19.98 -0.86 10.05
C GLN A 165 19.74 -0.18 8.70
N VAL A 166 18.50 0.25 8.42
CA VAL A 166 18.15 0.95 7.18
C VAL A 166 18.66 2.38 7.26
N ASP A 167 19.41 2.80 6.24
CA ASP A 167 19.76 4.21 6.06
C ASP A 167 18.48 5.03 5.84
N ARG A 168 18.23 5.97 6.76
CA ARG A 168 17.06 6.88 6.74
C ARG A 168 17.43 8.26 6.21
N SER A 169 18.65 8.46 5.72
CA SER A 169 19.08 9.72 5.13
C SER A 169 18.33 9.99 3.83
N TYR A 170 17.98 11.25 3.62
CA TYR A 170 17.39 11.76 2.39
C TYR A 170 17.76 13.22 2.24
N ARG A 171 17.63 13.74 1.03
CA ARG A 171 17.75 15.16 0.72
C ARG A 171 16.36 15.70 0.41
N GLU A 172 16.03 16.86 0.95
CA GLU A 172 14.82 17.56 0.57
C GLU A 172 14.98 18.13 -0.85
N VAL A 173 13.93 18.00 -1.64
CA VAL A 173 13.82 18.60 -2.97
C VAL A 173 12.46 19.29 -3.07
N GLU A 174 12.28 20.15 -4.09
CA GLU A 174 11.00 20.82 -4.28
C GLU A 174 9.85 19.78 -4.37
N ASN A 175 8.89 19.90 -3.46
CA ASN A 175 7.74 18.99 -3.31
C ASN A 175 8.08 17.51 -3.02
N GLY A 176 9.25 17.20 -2.45
CA GLY A 176 9.58 15.81 -2.14
C GLY A 176 10.90 15.54 -1.45
N ILE A 177 11.34 14.28 -1.55
CA ILE A 177 12.63 13.80 -1.06
C ILE A 177 13.38 13.09 -2.20
N SER A 178 14.71 13.14 -2.16
CA SER A 178 15.62 12.37 -3.00
C SER A 178 16.51 11.51 -2.09
N THR A 179 16.63 10.22 -2.42
CA THR A 179 17.55 9.26 -1.78
C THR A 179 18.77 9.03 -2.64
#